data_AF-A0A7V3HUC7-F1
#
_entry.id   AF-A0A7V3HUC7-F1
#
_cell.length_a   1.000
_cell.length_b   1.000
_cell.length_c   1.000
_cell.angle_alpha   90.00
_cell.angle_beta   90.00
_cell.angle_gamma   90.00
#
_symmetry.space_group_name_H-M   'P 1'
#
loop_
_entity.id
_entity.type
_entity.pdbx_description
1 polymer ?
#
loop_
_entity_poly.entity_id
_entity_poly.type
_entity_poly.pdbx_seq_one_letter_code
_entity_poly.pdbx_strand_id
1 'polypeptide(L)'
;MGSKEICIHRLNQARIAHTQWVGNVKLLASGLLKKKSDMELNASKITFGKWFYEDAMLFRDTNCNSVICEIEMLWEEIHQQFMHIYEVCVSNQKKNIFGLEKPLSTSDKQLSSRYYEDLTGLSDAMKKSLRLFEKQLNAKAEGEFGLYESYLEAEKSDKSIEKEVDKKKEDEHKGVSGARGAYFTN
;
A
#
# COMPACT_ATOMS: atom_id res chain seq x y z
N MET A 1 22.21 9.71 -6.13
CA MET A 1 20.87 10.30 -6.01
C MET A 1 20.77 10.85 -4.60
N GLY A 2 20.47 12.13 -4.46
CA GLY A 2 20.31 12.77 -3.15
C GLY A 2 19.08 12.23 -2.41
N SER A 3 19.03 12.40 -1.10
CA SER A 3 17.88 12.06 -0.25
C SER A 3 16.61 12.79 -0.71
N LYS A 4 16.74 14.05 -1.16
CA LYS A 4 15.64 14.81 -1.75
C LYS A 4 15.09 14.16 -3.02
N GLU A 5 15.99 13.78 -3.94
CA GLU A 5 15.61 13.15 -5.21
C GLU A 5 14.91 11.81 -4.98
N ILE A 6 15.40 11.00 -4.04
CA ILE A 6 14.78 9.73 -3.63
C ILE A 6 13.39 9.98 -3.05
N CYS A 7 13.24 10.96 -2.16
CA CYS A 7 11.96 11.33 -1.55
C CYS A 7 10.91 11.72 -2.60
N ILE A 8 11.28 12.62 -3.52
CA ILE A 8 10.38 13.07 -4.60
C ILE A 8 10.05 11.90 -5.54
N HIS A 9 11.01 11.03 -5.83
CA HIS A 9 10.76 9.85 -6.63
C HIS A 9 9.73 8.92 -5.96
N ARG A 10 9.88 8.61 -4.67
CA ARG A 10 8.94 7.76 -3.93
C ARG A 10 7.55 8.38 -3.79
N LEU A 11 7.46 9.70 -3.59
CA LEU A 11 6.18 10.43 -3.66
C LEU A 11 5.47 10.22 -5.01
N ASN A 12 6.21 10.29 -6.12
CA ASN A 12 5.63 10.07 -7.44
C ASN A 12 5.17 8.62 -7.64
N GLN A 13 5.93 7.64 -7.14
CA GLN A 13 5.48 6.24 -7.13
C GLN A 13 4.20 6.05 -6.32
N ALA A 14 4.11 6.68 -5.13
CA ALA A 14 2.93 6.60 -4.29
C ALA A 14 1.68 7.20 -4.97
N ARG A 15 1.82 8.32 -5.69
CA ARG A 15 0.73 8.92 -6.47
C ARG A 15 0.22 7.99 -7.58
N ILE A 16 1.12 7.31 -8.27
CA ILE A 16 0.78 6.32 -9.30
C ILE A 16 0.05 5.14 -8.65
N ALA A 17 0.60 4.61 -7.55
CA ALA A 17 0.00 3.50 -6.81
C ALA A 17 -1.41 3.83 -6.29
N HIS A 18 -1.61 5.03 -5.74
CA HIS A 18 -2.94 5.51 -5.32
C HIS A 18 -3.93 5.54 -6.49
N THR A 19 -3.51 6.09 -7.63
CA THR A 19 -4.37 6.17 -8.84
C THR A 19 -4.76 4.78 -9.34
N GLN A 20 -3.82 3.84 -9.37
CA GLN A 20 -4.07 2.44 -9.74
C GLN A 20 -5.02 1.77 -8.73
N TRP A 21 -4.79 1.99 -7.43
CA TRP A 21 -5.63 1.46 -6.37
C TRP A 21 -7.08 1.95 -6.49
N VAL A 22 -7.31 3.26 -6.71
CA VAL A 22 -8.65 3.81 -6.97
C VAL A 22 -9.29 3.16 -8.21
N GLY A 23 -8.51 2.89 -9.26
CA GLY A 23 -8.97 2.14 -10.43
C GLY A 23 -9.45 0.73 -10.08
N ASN A 24 -8.75 0.03 -9.19
CA ASN A 24 -9.17 -1.28 -8.69
C ASN A 24 -10.45 -1.20 -7.85
N VAL A 25 -10.58 -0.17 -7.00
CA VAL A 25 -11.82 0.08 -6.24
C VAL A 25 -13.01 0.30 -7.18
N LYS A 26 -12.83 0.97 -8.32
CA LYS A 26 -13.88 1.11 -9.34
C LYS A 26 -14.36 -0.24 -9.90
N LEU A 27 -13.40 -1.13 -10.19
CA LEU A 27 -13.71 -2.48 -10.67
C LEU A 27 -14.45 -3.31 -9.62
N LEU A 28 -14.11 -3.11 -8.34
CA LEU A 28 -14.81 -3.71 -7.22
C LEU A 28 -16.25 -3.17 -7.11
N ALA A 29 -16.42 -1.84 -7.08
CA ALA A 29 -17.72 -1.18 -6.96
C ALA A 29 -18.69 -1.55 -8.10
N SER A 30 -18.17 -1.81 -9.30
CA SER A 30 -18.95 -2.27 -10.46
C SER A 30 -19.25 -3.78 -10.47
N GLY A 31 -18.72 -4.54 -9.49
CA GLY A 31 -18.89 -5.99 -9.39
C GLY A 31 -18.13 -6.79 -10.46
N LEU A 32 -17.14 -6.17 -11.10
CA LEU A 32 -16.28 -6.80 -12.10
C LEU A 32 -15.08 -7.52 -11.47
N LEU A 33 -14.66 -7.09 -10.28
CA LEU A 33 -13.64 -7.76 -9.48
C LEU A 33 -14.30 -8.79 -8.56
N LYS A 34 -14.25 -10.08 -8.93
CA LYS A 34 -15.01 -11.17 -8.28
C LYS A 34 -14.21 -12.16 -7.43
N LYS A 35 -12.88 -12.20 -7.49
CA LYS A 35 -12.12 -13.00 -6.53
C LYS A 35 -12.15 -12.26 -5.19
N LYS A 36 -12.42 -12.98 -4.07
CA LYS A 36 -12.13 -12.54 -2.69
C LYS A 36 -10.88 -11.67 -2.72
N SER A 37 -11.04 -10.36 -2.67
CA SER A 37 -10.10 -9.49 -3.38
C SER A 37 -8.69 -9.57 -2.78
N ASP A 38 -7.68 -9.75 -3.63
CA ASP A 38 -6.25 -9.53 -3.32
C ASP A 38 -5.95 -8.07 -2.92
N MET A 39 -6.98 -7.26 -2.67
CA MET A 39 -6.84 -5.91 -2.15
C MET A 39 -6.58 -6.00 -0.66
N GLU A 40 -5.45 -5.43 -0.26
CA GLU A 40 -5.13 -5.21 1.15
C GLU A 40 -6.19 -4.33 1.81
N LEU A 41 -6.67 -4.76 2.97
CA LEU A 41 -7.72 -4.09 3.73
C LEU A 41 -7.16 -3.17 4.80
N ASN A 42 -5.93 -3.39 5.25
CA ASN A 42 -5.28 -2.53 6.21
C ASN A 42 -4.73 -1.27 5.50
N ALA A 43 -5.24 -0.10 5.90
CA ALA A 43 -4.85 1.20 5.35
C ALA A 43 -3.33 1.39 5.30
N SER A 44 -2.60 1.00 6.35
CA SER A 44 -1.14 1.15 6.45
C SER A 44 -0.34 0.18 5.58
N LYS A 45 -0.97 -0.91 5.12
CA LYS A 45 -0.31 -1.92 4.28
C LYS A 45 -0.59 -1.73 2.79
N ILE A 46 -1.62 -0.96 2.43
CA ILE A 46 -1.82 -0.52 1.05
C ILE A 46 -0.62 0.30 0.62
N THR A 47 -0.11 0.09 -0.60
CA THR A 47 1.14 0.72 -1.10
C THR A 47 1.23 2.22 -0.84
N PHE A 48 0.14 2.97 -1.06
CA PHE A 48 0.09 4.39 -0.75
C PHE A 48 0.18 4.65 0.76
N GLY A 49 -0.63 3.98 1.57
CA GLY A 49 -0.61 4.14 3.02
C GLY A 49 0.71 3.74 3.66
N LYS A 50 1.36 2.69 3.15
CA LYS A 50 2.71 2.29 3.56
C LYS A 50 3.70 3.43 3.34
N TRP A 51 3.76 3.96 2.12
CA TRP A 51 4.58 5.14 1.82
C TRP A 51 4.22 6.34 2.71
N PHE A 52 2.93 6.57 2.96
CA PHE A 52 2.51 7.71 3.77
C PHE A 52 3.06 7.63 5.20
N TYR A 53 2.87 6.49 5.87
CA TYR A 53 3.29 6.32 7.26
C TYR A 53 4.81 6.11 7.42
N GLU A 54 5.50 5.55 6.42
CA GLU A 54 6.94 5.30 6.49
C GLU A 54 7.79 6.47 5.97
N ASP A 55 7.35 7.14 4.89
CA ASP A 55 8.15 8.18 4.21
C ASP A 55 7.59 9.59 4.45
N ALA A 56 6.29 9.82 4.23
CA ALA A 56 5.73 11.17 4.29
C ALA A 56 5.66 11.72 5.73
N MET A 57 5.37 10.85 6.71
CA MET A 57 5.31 11.20 8.13
C MET A 57 6.63 11.73 8.71
N LEU A 58 7.76 11.45 8.07
CA LEU A 58 9.07 12.01 8.45
C LEU A 58 9.12 13.54 8.31
N PHE A 59 8.17 14.14 7.58
CA PHE A 59 8.07 15.58 7.40
C PHE A 59 7.02 16.25 8.30
N ARG A 60 6.39 15.51 9.22
CA ARG A 60 5.31 16.01 10.09
C ARG A 60 5.75 17.18 10.96
N ASP A 61 6.94 17.12 11.54
CA ASP A 61 7.47 18.19 12.43
C ASP A 61 8.15 19.33 11.67
N THR A 62 7.88 19.46 10.37
CA THR A 62 8.44 20.51 9.51
C THR A 62 7.36 21.49 9.04
N ASN A 63 7.73 22.46 8.22
CA ASN A 63 6.78 23.38 7.57
C ASN A 63 5.75 22.67 6.65
N CYS A 64 5.88 21.35 6.45
CA CYS A 64 4.92 20.53 5.74
C CYS A 64 3.78 19.98 6.63
N ASN A 65 3.78 20.25 7.95
CA ASN A 65 2.82 19.65 8.89
C ASN A 65 1.36 19.76 8.44
N SER A 66 0.93 20.96 8.02
CA SER A 66 -0.46 21.20 7.64
C SER A 66 -0.91 20.35 6.43
N VAL A 67 -0.06 20.24 5.40
CA VAL A 67 -0.39 19.41 4.24
C VAL A 67 -0.29 17.92 4.56
N ILE A 68 0.61 17.51 5.46
CA ILE A 68 0.71 16.13 5.93
C ILE A 68 -0.55 15.72 6.69
N CYS A 69 -1.03 16.54 7.63
CA CYS A 69 -2.28 16.28 8.35
C CYS A 69 -3.49 16.26 7.41
N GLU A 70 -3.53 17.12 6.39
CA GLU A 70 -4.60 17.09 5.38
C GLU A 70 -4.57 15.77 4.58
N ILE A 71 -3.38 15.31 4.17
CA ILE A 71 -3.20 14.03 3.50
C ILE A 71 -3.63 12.88 4.42
N GLU A 72 -3.28 12.90 5.72
CA GLU A 72 -3.69 11.87 6.68
C GLU A 72 -5.21 11.73 6.74
N MET A 73 -5.89 12.84 7.00
CA MET A 73 -7.35 12.91 7.09
C MET A 73 -8.02 12.42 5.80
N LEU A 74 -7.55 12.90 4.63
CA LEU A 74 -8.07 12.44 3.34
C LEU A 74 -7.84 10.94 3.12
N TRP A 75 -6.70 10.40 3.57
CA TRP A 75 -6.39 8.97 3.42
C TRP A 75 -7.31 8.10 4.27
N GLU A 76 -7.55 8.51 5.51
CA GLU A 76 -8.47 7.83 6.43
C GLU A 76 -9.90 7.83 5.88
N GLU A 77 -10.40 8.97 5.40
CA GLU A 77 -11.74 9.07 4.80
C GLU A 77 -11.87 8.25 3.51
N ILE A 78 -10.85 8.28 2.63
CA ILE A 78 -10.81 7.44 1.42
C ILE A 78 -10.87 5.97 1.78
N HIS A 79 -10.09 5.55 2.78
CA HIS A 79 -10.05 4.16 3.24
C HIS A 79 -11.40 3.74 3.83
N GLN A 80 -12.04 4.60 4.60
CA GLN A 80 -13.39 4.35 5.14
C GLN A 80 -14.41 4.12 4.01
N GLN A 81 -14.43 4.97 2.97
CA GLN A 81 -15.32 4.76 1.82
C GLN A 81 -15.02 3.44 1.10
N PHE A 82 -13.74 3.08 0.96
CA PHE A 82 -13.35 1.79 0.42
C PHE A 82 -13.89 0.62 1.27
N MET A 83 -13.83 0.70 2.59
CA MET A 83 -14.36 -0.35 3.47
C MET A 83 -15.88 -0.51 3.31
N HIS A 84 -16.62 0.59 3.14
CA HIS A 84 -18.06 0.51 2.83
C HIS A 84 -18.33 -0.18 1.47
N ILE A 85 -17.55 0.14 0.43
CA ILE A 85 -17.63 -0.56 -0.86
C ILE A 85 -17.33 -2.05 -0.68
N TYR A 86 -16.26 -2.38 0.05
CA TYR A 86 -15.86 -3.77 0.30
C TYR A 86 -16.94 -4.55 1.05
N GLU A 87 -17.57 -3.95 2.05
CA GLU A 87 -18.65 -4.57 2.82
C GLU A 87 -19.84 -4.92 1.91
N VAL A 88 -20.29 -3.97 1.09
CA VAL A 88 -21.39 -4.15 0.15
C VAL A 88 -21.05 -5.17 -0.94
N CYS A 89 -19.84 -5.08 -1.51
CA CYS A 89 -19.46 -5.86 -2.67
C CYS A 89 -18.94 -7.26 -2.35
N VAL A 90 -18.37 -7.48 -1.16
CA VAL A 90 -17.67 -8.74 -0.83
C VAL A 90 -18.26 -9.37 0.43
N SER A 91 -18.32 -8.62 1.53
CA SER A 91 -18.67 -9.20 2.84
C SER A 91 -20.13 -9.63 2.93
N ASN A 92 -21.04 -8.89 2.28
CA ASN A 92 -22.47 -9.18 2.29
C ASN A 92 -22.94 -10.16 1.18
N GLN A 93 -22.01 -10.77 0.43
CA GLN A 93 -22.38 -11.75 -0.59
C GLN A 93 -22.88 -13.06 0.02
N LYS A 94 -24.21 -13.23 0.00
CA LYS A 94 -24.86 -14.49 0.40
C LYS A 94 -24.58 -15.57 -0.64
N LYS A 95 -24.02 -16.70 -0.21
CA LYS A 95 -23.92 -17.91 -1.02
C LYS A 95 -25.31 -18.51 -1.22
N ASN A 96 -25.58 -19.06 -2.41
CA ASN A 96 -26.77 -19.86 -2.62
C ASN A 96 -26.60 -21.27 -2.00
N ILE A 97 -27.66 -22.08 -2.05
CA ILE A 97 -27.69 -23.45 -1.48
C ILE A 97 -26.64 -24.37 -2.15
N PHE A 98 -26.15 -24.01 -3.33
CA PHE A 98 -25.09 -24.71 -4.07
C PHE A 98 -23.69 -24.13 -3.82
N GLY A 99 -23.55 -23.20 -2.88
CA GLY A 99 -22.26 -22.57 -2.55
C GLY A 99 -21.76 -21.55 -3.58
N LEU A 100 -22.54 -21.26 -4.64
CA LEU A 100 -22.21 -20.23 -5.64
C LEU A 100 -22.51 -18.84 -5.08
N GLU A 101 -21.59 -17.92 -5.32
CA GLU A 101 -21.75 -16.51 -4.99
C GLU A 101 -22.87 -15.90 -5.84
N LYS A 102 -23.84 -15.26 -5.18
CA LYS A 102 -24.89 -14.52 -5.88
C LYS A 102 -24.29 -13.25 -6.47
N PRO A 103 -24.68 -12.85 -7.69
CA PRO A 103 -24.31 -11.55 -8.22
C PRO A 103 -24.84 -10.44 -7.31
N LEU A 104 -24.14 -9.31 -7.23
CA LEU A 104 -24.62 -8.12 -6.52
C LEU A 104 -26.01 -7.73 -7.02
N SER A 105 -26.89 -7.40 -6.07
CA SER A 105 -28.21 -6.86 -6.38
C SER A 105 -28.10 -5.47 -7.01
N THR A 106 -29.17 -5.00 -7.67
CA THR A 106 -29.20 -3.65 -8.25
C THR A 106 -29.05 -2.57 -7.17
N SER A 107 -29.65 -2.76 -5.99
CA SER A 107 -29.51 -1.82 -4.87
C SER A 107 -28.09 -1.78 -4.33
N ASP A 108 -27.42 -2.93 -4.21
CA ASP A 108 -26.03 -2.98 -3.75
C ASP A 108 -25.09 -2.30 -4.74
N LYS A 109 -25.30 -2.50 -6.05
CA LYS A 109 -24.53 -1.81 -7.10
C LYS A 109 -24.73 -0.29 -7.06
N GLN A 110 -25.94 0.19 -6.81
CA GLN A 110 -26.20 1.62 -6.69
C GLN A 110 -25.54 2.19 -5.43
N LEU A 111 -25.61 1.48 -4.31
CA LEU A 111 -24.99 1.89 -3.06
C LEU A 111 -23.46 1.92 -3.17
N SER A 112 -22.83 0.88 -3.71
CA SER A 112 -21.38 0.84 -3.95
C SER A 112 -20.92 1.94 -4.92
N SER A 113 -21.74 2.26 -5.93
CA SER A 113 -21.43 3.36 -6.87
C SER A 113 -21.42 4.71 -6.18
N ARG A 114 -22.34 4.97 -5.24
CA ARG A 114 -22.35 6.23 -4.46
C ARG A 114 -21.12 6.36 -3.56
N TYR A 115 -20.77 5.32 -2.81
CA TYR A 115 -19.53 5.33 -2.01
C TYR A 115 -18.29 5.53 -2.88
N TYR A 116 -18.29 4.98 -4.10
CA TYR A 116 -17.20 5.21 -5.05
C TYR A 116 -17.16 6.67 -5.55
N GLU A 117 -18.30 7.30 -5.82
CA GLU A 117 -18.37 8.72 -6.17
C GLU A 117 -17.76 9.59 -5.06
N ASP A 118 -18.16 9.35 -3.80
CA ASP A 118 -17.60 10.06 -2.63
C ASP A 118 -16.08 9.84 -2.52
N LEU A 119 -15.62 8.59 -2.65
CA LEU A 119 -14.20 8.25 -2.67
C LEU A 119 -13.44 8.97 -3.78
N THR A 120 -14.02 9.11 -4.98
CA THR A 120 -13.36 9.84 -6.08
C THR A 120 -13.22 11.33 -5.79
N GLY A 121 -14.23 11.94 -5.16
CA GLY A 121 -14.15 13.33 -4.72
C GLY A 121 -13.00 13.56 -3.72
N LEU A 122 -12.88 12.69 -2.72
CA LEU A 122 -11.79 12.70 -1.75
C LEU A 122 -10.42 12.44 -2.43
N SER A 123 -10.38 11.51 -3.38
CA SER A 123 -9.15 11.20 -4.15
C SER A 123 -8.67 12.40 -4.98
N ASP A 124 -9.58 13.20 -5.53
CA ASP A 124 -9.20 14.42 -6.25
C ASP A 124 -8.71 15.53 -5.32
N ALA A 125 -9.25 15.63 -4.10
CA ALA A 125 -8.69 16.49 -3.05
C ALA A 125 -7.27 16.01 -2.66
N MET A 126 -7.10 14.71 -2.42
CA MET A 126 -5.81 14.08 -2.10
C MET A 126 -4.74 14.40 -3.15
N LYS A 127 -5.07 14.31 -4.44
CA LYS A 127 -4.14 14.67 -5.53
C LYS A 127 -3.68 16.13 -5.46
N LYS A 128 -4.53 17.06 -5.00
CA LYS A 128 -4.16 18.47 -4.84
C LYS A 128 -3.20 18.65 -3.66
N SER A 129 -3.49 18.03 -2.52
CA SER A 129 -2.61 18.08 -1.33
C SER A 129 -1.25 17.43 -1.62
N LEU A 130 -1.20 16.29 -2.34
CA LEU A 130 0.06 15.67 -2.76
C LEU A 130 0.89 16.57 -3.69
N ARG A 131 0.25 17.34 -4.59
CA ARG A 131 0.96 18.33 -5.43
C ARG A 131 1.48 19.51 -4.60
N LEU A 132 0.73 19.95 -3.60
CA LEU A 132 1.19 20.99 -2.68
C LEU A 132 2.40 20.50 -1.87
N PHE A 133 2.33 19.27 -1.35
CA PHE A 133 3.43 18.64 -0.63
C PHE A 133 4.67 18.50 -1.52
N GLU A 134 4.52 18.05 -2.76
CA GLU A 134 5.62 18.00 -3.73
C GLU A 134 6.28 19.37 -3.94
N LYS A 135 5.49 20.45 -4.06
CA LYS A 135 6.04 21.82 -4.18
C LYS A 135 6.83 22.23 -2.94
N GLN A 136 6.32 21.90 -1.74
CA GLN A 136 7.02 22.19 -0.48
C GLN A 136 8.33 21.41 -0.38
N LEU A 137 8.35 20.13 -0.73
CA LEU A 137 9.59 19.33 -0.78
C LEU A 137 10.60 19.87 -1.80
N ASN A 138 10.13 20.32 -2.97
CA ASN A 138 11.01 20.91 -3.98
C ASN A 138 11.64 22.23 -3.52
N ALA A 139 10.93 23.02 -2.71
CA ALA A 139 11.44 24.28 -2.17
C ALA A 139 12.51 24.09 -1.07
N LYS A 140 12.59 22.90 -0.46
CA LYS A 140 13.57 22.58 0.58
C LYS A 140 14.97 22.34 0.02
N ALA A 141 15.99 22.72 0.79
CA ALA A 141 17.38 22.37 0.52
C ALA A 141 17.68 20.92 0.90
N GLU A 142 18.74 20.32 0.33
CA GLU A 142 19.12 18.93 0.61
C GLU A 142 19.35 18.66 2.11
N GLY A 143 19.97 19.61 2.82
CA GLY A 143 20.24 19.48 4.25
C GLY A 143 19.00 19.42 5.14
N GLU A 144 17.82 19.77 4.63
CA GLU A 144 16.56 19.63 5.36
C GLU A 144 15.98 18.21 5.30
N PHE A 145 16.65 17.27 4.61
CA PHE A 145 16.26 15.86 4.48
C PHE A 145 17.04 14.93 5.41
N GLY A 146 17.77 15.44 6.42
CA GLY A 146 18.64 14.60 7.27
C GLY A 146 17.94 13.44 7.99
N LEU A 147 16.70 13.64 8.46
CA LEU A 147 15.90 12.54 9.03
C LEU A 147 15.55 11.48 7.98
N TYR A 148 15.22 11.93 6.77
CA TYR A 148 14.92 11.05 5.64
C TYR A 148 16.16 10.26 5.20
N GLU A 149 17.33 10.90 5.18
CA GLU A 149 18.61 10.26 4.91
C GLU A 149 18.91 9.15 5.92
N SER A 150 18.77 9.47 7.22
CA SER A 150 18.96 8.50 8.31
C SER A 150 18.03 7.29 8.17
N TYR A 151 16.77 7.54 7.79
CA TYR A 151 15.80 6.48 7.49
C TYR A 151 16.24 5.59 6.32
N LEU A 152 16.73 6.17 5.22
CA LEU A 152 17.22 5.40 4.07
C LEU A 152 18.45 4.53 4.43
N GLU A 153 19.31 5.00 5.32
CA GLU A 153 20.47 4.24 5.80
C GLU A 153 20.06 3.05 6.68
N ALA A 154 19.09 3.23 7.57
CA ALA A 154 18.51 2.16 8.37
C ALA A 154 17.86 1.10 7.47
N GLU A 155 17.05 1.51 6.49
CA GLU A 155 16.38 0.59 5.56
C GLU A 155 17.37 -0.25 4.73
N LYS A 156 18.52 0.33 4.34
CA LYS A 156 19.58 -0.41 3.64
C LYS A 156 20.27 -1.43 4.54
N SER A 157 20.46 -1.09 5.80
CA SER A 157 21.09 -1.95 6.80
C SER A 157 20.22 -3.18 7.07
N ASP A 158 18.92 -2.99 7.29
CA ASP A 158 17.96 -4.08 7.53
C ASP A 158 17.91 -5.07 6.35
N LYS A 159 17.84 -4.56 5.11
CA LYS A 159 17.87 -5.39 3.89
C LYS A 159 19.17 -6.16 3.71
N SER A 160 20.28 -5.69 4.28
CA SER A 160 21.57 -6.37 4.19
C SER A 160 21.64 -7.53 5.18
N ILE A 161 21.08 -7.32 6.39
CA ILE A 161 20.95 -8.37 7.42
C ILE A 161 20.04 -9.50 6.93
N GLU A 162 18.88 -9.19 6.35
CA GLU A 162 17.95 -10.20 5.81
C GLU A 162 18.63 -11.11 4.77
N LYS A 163 19.38 -10.51 3.83
CA LYS A 163 20.12 -11.25 2.80
C LYS A 163 21.21 -12.15 3.38
N GLU A 164 21.90 -11.73 4.43
CA GLU A 164 22.90 -12.57 5.10
C GLU A 164 22.27 -13.76 5.85
N VAL A 165 21.10 -13.55 6.46
CA VAL A 165 20.35 -14.60 7.16
C VAL A 165 19.83 -15.65 6.17
N ASP A 166 19.28 -15.23 5.03
CA ASP A 166 18.78 -16.16 4.02
C ASP A 166 19.90 -16.95 3.35
N LYS A 167 21.06 -16.33 3.09
CA LYS A 167 22.23 -17.02 2.55
C LYS A 167 22.75 -18.11 3.51
N LYS A 168 22.79 -17.85 4.82
CA LYS A 168 23.18 -18.85 5.82
C LYS A 168 22.22 -20.05 5.87
N LYS A 169 20.91 -19.83 5.70
CA LYS A 169 19.91 -20.90 5.64
C LYS A 169 20.05 -21.77 4.39
N GLU A 170 20.39 -21.18 3.25
CA GLU A 170 20.67 -21.94 2.01
C GLU A 170 21.95 -22.79 2.11
N ASP A 171 22.99 -22.26 2.77
CA ASP A 171 24.26 -22.97 2.96
C ASP A 171 24.13 -24.14 3.96
N GLU A 172 23.34 -24.00 5.03
CA GLU A 172 23.02 -25.12 5.94
C GLU A 172 22.20 -26.22 5.26
N HIS A 173 21.26 -25.88 4.37
CA HIS A 173 20.43 -26.88 3.69
C HIS A 173 21.21 -27.72 2.67
N LYS A 174 22.30 -27.20 2.10
CA LYS A 174 23.22 -27.95 1.20
C LYS A 174 24.20 -28.85 1.95
N GLY A 175 24.36 -28.70 3.27
CA GLY A 175 25.28 -29.47 4.10
C GLY A 175 24.78 -30.85 4.58
N VAL A 176 23.52 -31.22 4.34
CA VAL A 176 22.89 -32.45 4.89
C VAL A 176 22.53 -33.51 3.83
N SER A 177 23.10 -33.43 2.62
CA SER A 177 22.96 -34.48 1.60
C SER A 177 24.28 -35.20 1.36
N GLY A 178 24.68 -36.09 2.28
CA GLY A 178 25.90 -36.84 2.09
C GLY A 178 26.34 -37.70 3.27
N ALA A 179 25.52 -38.66 3.72
CA ALA A 179 25.99 -39.89 4.39
C ALA A 179 24.80 -40.78 4.78
N ARG A 180 24.37 -41.67 3.88
CA ARG A 180 23.71 -42.95 4.24
C ARG A 180 23.45 -43.76 2.97
N GLY A 181 24.23 -44.81 2.76
CA GLY A 181 24.00 -45.72 1.64
C GLY A 181 25.18 -46.62 1.30
N ALA A 182 25.88 -47.17 2.29
CA ALA A 182 26.71 -48.35 2.10
C ALA A 182 26.32 -49.37 3.18
N TYR A 183 26.43 -50.65 2.84
CA TYR A 183 25.98 -51.86 3.55
C TYR A 183 24.57 -52.33 3.18
N PHE A 184 24.49 -53.13 2.12
CA PHE A 184 23.89 -54.47 2.11
C PHE A 184 24.39 -55.22 0.86
N THR A 185 25.27 -56.21 1.06
CA THR A 185 25.54 -57.27 0.09
C THR A 185 25.59 -58.59 0.84
N ASN A 186 24.63 -59.44 0.49
CA ASN A 186 24.44 -60.90 0.68
C ASN A 186 25.06 -61.61 1.88
#